data_AF-A0A1G6RW93-F1
#
_entry.id   AF-A0A1G6RW93-F1
#
_cell.length_a   1.000
_cell.length_b   1.000
_cell.length_c   1.000
_cell.angle_alpha   90.00
_cell.angle_beta   90.00
_cell.angle_gamma   90.00
#
_symmetry.space_group_name_H-M   'P 1'
#
loop_
_entity.id
_entity.type
_entity.pdbx_description
1 polymer ?
#
loop_
_entity_poly.entity_id
_entity_poly.type
_entity_poly.pdbx_seq_one_letter_code
_entity_poly.pdbx_strand_id
1 'polypeptide(L)'
;MSRKRAAPFLRSVRAEALPARGWPWELPAVRALEAGLDLDAPVVMFCGDNGSGKSTIVEALAAELGINVEGGSRNFRFATRETEAPLAEHLVLTRRAGPRPVDSFFLRAETYYNVATEVERLGGPLDGYGGFSPHDRSHGEGFLDLVANRFRPGGLYLLDEPESALSVHGCLALLEVVVRLSGAGAQFIVATHSPVLLACPGALRYETGEDGIAPVDYDDAGPVRLTRGFLADPQQFLHHLLADD
;
A
#
# COMPACT_ATOMS: atom_id res chain seq x y z
N MET A 1 26.78 -13.52 12.59
CA MET A 1 26.24 -12.44 13.46
C MET A 1 24.79 -12.20 13.04
N SER A 2 23.83 -12.56 13.88
CA SER A 2 22.40 -12.30 13.62
C SER A 2 22.18 -10.79 13.63
N ARG A 3 21.94 -10.18 12.46
CA ARG A 3 21.53 -8.77 12.39
C ARG A 3 20.21 -8.67 13.17
N LYS A 4 20.23 -7.97 14.30
CA LYS A 4 19.04 -7.64 15.08
C LYS A 4 18.05 -6.98 14.10
N ARG A 5 16.94 -7.66 13.77
CA ARG A 5 15.90 -7.09 12.90
C ARG A 5 15.48 -5.74 13.52
N ALA A 6 15.58 -4.68 12.73
CA ALA A 6 15.16 -3.36 13.18
C ALA A 6 13.65 -3.39 13.46
N ALA A 7 13.25 -2.76 14.55
CA ALA A 7 11.88 -2.81 15.04
C ALA A 7 10.98 -1.86 14.21
N PRO A 8 9.73 -2.24 13.90
CA PRO A 8 8.80 -1.41 13.14
C PRO A 8 8.40 -0.11 13.88
N PHE A 9 8.05 0.93 13.14
CA PHE A 9 7.69 2.25 13.67
C PHE A 9 6.26 2.31 14.21
N LEU A 10 5.30 1.76 13.46
CA LEU A 10 3.91 1.59 13.88
C LEU A 10 3.75 0.20 14.50
N ARG A 11 3.01 0.13 15.61
CA ARG A 11 2.70 -1.14 16.29
C ARG A 11 1.24 -1.52 16.12
N SER A 12 0.33 -0.57 16.14
CA SER A 12 -1.09 -0.85 15.90
C SER A 12 -1.84 0.40 15.48
N VAL A 13 -3.02 0.18 14.93
CA VAL A 13 -4.03 1.19 14.65
C VAL A 13 -5.36 0.75 15.25
N ARG A 14 -6.13 1.69 15.78
CA ARG A 14 -7.52 1.48 16.20
C ARG A 14 -8.38 2.62 15.67
N ALA A 15 -9.62 2.34 15.31
CA ALA A 15 -10.61 3.37 15.02
C ALA A 15 -11.46 3.68 16.27
N GLU A 16 -11.76 4.96 16.49
CA GLU A 16 -12.62 5.42 17.59
C GLU A 16 -13.72 6.35 17.07
N ALA A 17 -14.91 6.26 17.69
CA ALA A 17 -16.05 7.11 17.41
C ALA A 17 -16.49 7.14 15.92
N LEU A 18 -16.42 5.99 15.22
CA LEU A 18 -16.83 5.90 13.82
C LEU A 18 -18.33 6.21 13.65
N PRO A 19 -18.73 7.07 12.70
CA PRO A 19 -20.13 7.31 12.39
C PRO A 19 -20.87 6.01 12.04
N ALA A 20 -22.16 5.89 12.34
CA ALA A 20 -22.89 4.62 12.16
C ALA A 20 -23.24 4.28 10.70
N ARG A 21 -23.33 5.29 9.82
CA ARG A 21 -23.80 5.16 8.43
C ARG A 21 -23.07 6.12 7.51
N GLY A 22 -23.01 5.78 6.24
CA GLY A 22 -22.31 6.49 5.19
C GLY A 22 -21.00 5.79 4.82
N TRP A 23 -20.50 6.10 3.63
CA TRP A 23 -19.15 5.69 3.23
C TRP A 23 -18.12 6.58 3.96
N PRO A 24 -16.98 6.03 4.44
CA PRO A 24 -16.56 4.63 4.37
C PRO A 24 -16.97 3.77 5.59
N TRP A 25 -17.80 4.28 6.49
CA TRP A 25 -18.11 3.68 7.80
C TRP A 25 -18.84 2.36 7.74
N GLU A 26 -19.55 2.09 6.65
CA GLU A 26 -20.28 0.83 6.45
C GLU A 26 -19.38 -0.28 5.89
N LEU A 27 -18.12 0.01 5.53
CA LEU A 27 -17.17 -1.01 5.09
C LEU A 27 -16.81 -1.93 6.28
N PRO A 28 -16.99 -3.26 6.16
CA PRO A 28 -16.67 -4.18 7.25
C PRO A 28 -15.22 -4.06 7.72
N ALA A 29 -14.29 -3.83 6.79
CA ALA A 29 -12.88 -3.66 7.13
C ALA A 29 -12.64 -2.41 8.00
N VAL A 30 -13.36 -1.31 7.74
CA VAL A 30 -13.27 -0.08 8.55
C VAL A 30 -13.82 -0.32 9.95
N ARG A 31 -14.93 -1.04 10.08
CA ARG A 31 -15.50 -1.43 11.38
C ARG A 31 -14.57 -2.32 12.19
N ALA A 32 -13.88 -3.25 11.55
CA ALA A 32 -12.94 -4.14 12.22
C ALA A 32 -11.81 -3.37 12.93
N LEU A 33 -11.46 -2.16 12.48
CA LEU A 33 -10.46 -1.32 13.14
C LEU A 33 -10.86 -0.89 14.56
N GLU A 34 -12.14 -0.92 14.94
CA GLU A 34 -12.58 -0.62 16.32
C GLU A 34 -12.03 -1.64 17.33
N ALA A 35 -11.78 -2.88 16.89
CA ALA A 35 -11.13 -3.90 17.71
C ALA A 35 -9.61 -3.68 17.84
N GLY A 36 -9.04 -2.83 16.98
CA GLY A 36 -7.60 -2.63 16.84
C GLY A 36 -6.98 -3.65 15.89
N LEU A 37 -5.94 -3.22 15.18
CA LEU A 37 -5.20 -4.01 14.21
C LEU A 37 -3.70 -3.93 14.48
N ASP A 38 -3.04 -5.09 14.49
CA ASP A 38 -1.58 -5.17 14.68
C ASP A 38 -0.85 -4.77 13.39
N LEU A 39 0.10 -3.86 13.54
CA LEU A 39 0.99 -3.37 12.48
C LEU A 39 2.47 -3.62 12.82
N ASP A 40 2.77 -4.36 13.90
CA ASP A 40 4.12 -4.57 14.45
C ASP A 40 4.95 -5.58 13.62
N ALA A 41 5.03 -5.36 12.31
CA ALA A 41 5.86 -6.09 11.36
C ALA A 41 6.60 -5.13 10.42
N PRO A 42 7.81 -5.49 9.92
CA PRO A 42 8.52 -4.68 8.92
C PRO A 42 7.76 -4.53 7.60
N VAL A 43 6.90 -5.50 7.28
CA VAL A 43 6.03 -5.46 6.11
C VAL A 43 4.65 -5.95 6.54
N VAL A 44 3.65 -5.09 6.36
CA VAL A 44 2.22 -5.39 6.55
C VAL A 44 1.54 -5.28 5.20
N MET A 45 0.74 -6.28 4.83
CA MET A 45 0.04 -6.31 3.55
C MET A 45 -1.46 -6.53 3.75
N PHE A 46 -2.26 -5.81 2.97
CA PHE A 46 -3.70 -5.95 2.88
C PHE A 46 -4.06 -6.49 1.49
N CYS A 47 -4.82 -7.58 1.45
CA CYS A 47 -5.44 -8.13 0.25
C CYS A 47 -6.94 -8.29 0.43
N GLY A 48 -7.65 -8.68 -0.63
CA GLY A 48 -9.11 -8.74 -0.68
C GLY A 48 -9.67 -8.06 -1.93
N ASP A 49 -10.95 -8.21 -2.19
CA ASP A 49 -11.58 -7.76 -3.44
C ASP A 49 -11.70 -6.24 -3.58
N ASN A 50 -12.01 -5.76 -4.78
CA ASN A 50 -12.20 -4.33 -5.02
C ASN A 50 -13.35 -3.81 -4.14
N GLY A 51 -13.15 -2.66 -3.52
CA GLY A 51 -14.14 -2.08 -2.60
C GLY A 51 -14.16 -2.67 -1.20
N SER A 52 -13.29 -3.62 -0.86
CA SER A 52 -13.19 -4.22 0.48
C SER A 52 -12.63 -3.27 1.57
N GLY A 53 -12.14 -2.08 1.19
CA GLY A 53 -11.64 -1.06 2.11
C GLY A 53 -10.12 -0.99 2.31
N LYS A 54 -9.31 -1.78 1.57
CA LYS A 54 -7.83 -1.77 1.64
C LYS A 54 -7.24 -0.37 1.44
N SER A 55 -7.57 0.25 0.31
CA SER A 55 -7.06 1.58 -0.06
C SER A 55 -7.52 2.63 0.95
N THR A 56 -8.79 2.57 1.38
CA THR A 56 -9.32 3.45 2.43
C THR A 56 -8.51 3.37 3.73
N ILE A 57 -8.11 2.17 4.16
CA ILE A 57 -7.28 1.99 5.36
C ILE A 57 -5.88 2.58 5.15
N VAL A 58 -5.20 2.24 4.05
CA VAL A 58 -3.84 2.71 3.78
C VAL A 58 -3.80 4.23 3.60
N GLU A 59 -4.78 4.81 2.93
CA GLU A 59 -4.95 6.25 2.76
C GLU A 59 -5.20 6.97 4.09
N ALA A 60 -6.11 6.43 4.93
CA ALA A 60 -6.38 6.99 6.24
C ALA A 60 -5.14 6.93 7.16
N LEU A 61 -4.35 5.85 7.08
CA LEU A 61 -3.07 5.75 7.77
C LEU A 61 -2.10 6.84 7.27
N ALA A 62 -1.99 7.05 5.96
CA ALA A 62 -1.11 8.08 5.39
C ALA A 62 -1.53 9.49 5.85
N ALA A 63 -2.83 9.79 5.83
CA ALA A 63 -3.39 11.06 6.27
C ALA A 63 -3.15 11.30 7.77
N GLU A 64 -3.41 10.31 8.64
CA GLU A 64 -3.14 10.40 10.09
C GLU A 64 -1.63 10.51 10.40
N LEU A 65 -0.78 9.99 9.51
CA LEU A 65 0.67 10.19 9.59
C LEU A 65 1.13 11.60 9.16
N GLY A 66 0.23 12.42 8.61
CA GLY A 66 0.53 13.71 8.01
C GLY A 66 1.40 13.59 6.76
N ILE A 67 1.26 12.48 6.03
CA ILE A 67 1.89 12.23 4.73
C ILE A 67 0.94 12.76 3.65
N ASN A 68 1.48 13.34 2.57
CA ASN A 68 0.62 13.80 1.48
C ASN A 68 0.04 12.60 0.72
N VAL A 69 -1.29 12.48 0.74
CA VAL A 69 -2.08 11.40 0.12
C VAL A 69 -2.13 11.48 -1.41
N GLU A 70 -1.89 12.65 -2.00
CA GLU A 70 -1.82 12.79 -3.47
C GLU A 70 -0.53 12.19 -4.06
N GLY A 71 0.42 11.79 -3.22
CA GLY A 71 1.74 11.34 -3.64
C GLY A 71 2.74 12.48 -3.53
N GLY A 72 3.57 12.44 -2.48
CA GLY A 72 4.55 13.48 -2.25
C GLY A 72 5.13 13.48 -0.84
N SER A 73 6.31 14.07 -0.69
CA SER A 73 6.87 14.37 0.64
C SER A 73 6.01 15.43 1.35
N ARG A 74 6.17 15.58 2.67
CA ARG A 74 5.46 16.58 3.52
C ARG A 74 5.53 18.04 2.99
N ASN A 75 6.41 18.32 2.03
CA ASN A 75 6.70 19.64 1.49
C ASN A 75 5.98 19.98 0.17
N PHE A 76 5.19 19.07 -0.42
CA PHE A 76 4.38 19.36 -1.60
C PHE A 76 2.90 19.32 -1.22
N ARG A 77 2.17 20.42 -1.42
CA ARG A 77 0.72 20.50 -1.28
C ARG A 77 0.12 20.63 -2.67
N PHE A 78 -0.46 19.56 -3.21
CA PHE A 78 -1.35 19.66 -4.36
C PHE A 78 -2.71 20.10 -3.82
N ALA A 79 -3.15 21.29 -4.23
CA ALA A 79 -4.46 21.81 -3.91
C ALA A 79 -5.44 21.40 -5.01
N THR A 80 -5.91 20.16 -4.98
CA THR A 80 -6.98 19.68 -5.87
C THR A 80 -7.93 18.78 -5.08
N ARG A 81 -9.02 19.38 -4.60
CA ARG A 81 -10.01 18.83 -3.65
C ARG A 81 -9.38 18.43 -2.31
N GLU A 82 -10.07 18.75 -1.22
CA GLU A 82 -9.78 18.11 0.06
C GLU A 82 -9.86 16.60 -0.19
N THR A 83 -8.71 15.92 -0.21
CA THR A 83 -8.66 14.47 -0.06
C THR A 83 -9.06 14.22 1.39
N GLU A 84 -10.35 14.39 1.68
CA GLU A 84 -10.94 14.02 2.95
C GLU A 84 -10.76 12.50 3.00
N ALA A 85 -9.73 12.05 3.71
CA ALA A 85 -9.66 10.70 4.24
C ALA A 85 -10.39 10.78 5.59
N PRO A 86 -11.74 10.82 5.62
CA PRO A 86 -12.46 11.15 6.85
C PRO A 86 -12.16 10.12 7.94
N LEU A 87 -11.83 8.88 7.56
CA LEU A 87 -11.40 7.84 8.48
C LEU A 87 -10.15 8.24 9.29
N ALA A 88 -9.25 9.05 8.75
CA ALA A 88 -8.02 9.48 9.42
C ALA A 88 -8.31 10.16 10.77
N GLU A 89 -9.35 11.00 10.82
CA GLU A 89 -9.77 11.73 12.04
C GLU A 89 -10.20 10.81 13.18
N HIS A 90 -10.52 9.56 12.85
CA HIS A 90 -10.95 8.53 13.78
C HIS A 90 -9.85 7.54 14.14
N LEU A 91 -8.65 7.65 13.53
CA LEU A 91 -7.57 6.70 13.77
C LEU A 91 -6.71 7.10 14.97
N VAL A 92 -6.46 6.12 15.83
CA VAL A 92 -5.50 6.20 16.92
C VAL A 92 -4.33 5.28 16.62
N LEU A 93 -3.17 5.86 16.33
CA LEU A 93 -1.93 5.11 16.03
C LEU A 93 -1.07 4.89 17.28
N THR A 94 -0.77 3.63 17.55
CA THR A 94 0.28 3.28 18.52
C THR A 94 1.63 3.23 17.83
N ARG A 95 2.50 4.18 18.16
CA ARG A 95 3.86 4.28 17.64
C ARG A 95 4.86 3.68 18.62
N ARG A 96 5.91 3.06 18.09
CA ARG A 96 7.03 2.58 18.89
C ARG A 96 7.84 3.75 19.41
N ALA A 97 8.22 3.70 20.70
CA ALA A 97 9.17 4.64 21.27
C ALA A 97 10.56 4.44 20.62
N GLY A 98 11.18 5.53 20.16
CA GLY A 98 12.49 5.47 19.51
C GLY A 98 12.64 6.50 18.39
N PRO A 99 13.61 6.27 17.48
CA PRO A 99 13.83 7.17 16.35
C PRO A 99 12.61 7.17 15.43
N ARG A 100 12.27 8.36 14.94
CA ARG A 100 11.27 8.53 13.89
C ARG A 100 11.83 8.02 12.56
N PRO A 101 10.96 7.63 11.61
CA PRO A 101 11.42 7.27 10.28
C PRO A 101 12.17 8.45 9.65
N VAL A 102 13.28 8.16 8.96
CA VAL A 102 14.10 9.19 8.31
C VAL A 102 13.39 9.83 7.13
N ASP A 103 12.41 9.12 6.58
CA ASP A 103 11.53 9.59 5.53
C ASP A 103 10.17 8.87 5.61
N SER A 104 9.11 9.50 5.13
CA SER A 104 7.79 8.88 5.02
C SER A 104 7.13 9.26 3.72
N PHE A 105 6.57 8.27 3.03
CA PHE A 105 6.01 8.47 1.71
C PHE A 105 4.81 7.55 1.47
N PHE A 106 3.75 8.13 0.89
CA PHE A 106 2.61 7.41 0.38
C PHE A 106 2.67 7.42 -1.14
N LEU A 107 2.52 6.25 -1.74
CA LEU A 107 2.58 6.06 -3.18
C LEU A 107 1.37 5.28 -3.65
N ARG A 108 0.52 5.96 -4.42
CA ARG A 108 -0.55 5.37 -5.20
C ARG A 108 -0.15 5.40 -6.66
N ALA A 109 -0.13 4.23 -7.30
CA ALA A 109 0.34 4.10 -8.68
C ALA A 109 -0.49 4.95 -9.67
N GLU A 110 -1.80 5.06 -9.47
CA GLU A 110 -2.70 5.87 -10.31
C GLU A 110 -2.41 7.38 -10.23
N THR A 111 -2.23 7.91 -9.03
CA THR A 111 -2.04 9.36 -8.82
C THR A 111 -0.61 9.82 -9.12
N TYR A 112 0.37 8.92 -9.01
CA TYR A 112 1.79 9.23 -9.23
C TYR A 112 2.07 9.95 -10.55
N TYR A 113 1.54 9.45 -11.67
CA TYR A 113 1.82 10.05 -12.98
C TYR A 113 1.17 11.42 -13.14
N ASN A 114 -0.03 11.60 -12.59
CA ASN A 114 -0.71 12.89 -12.59
C ASN A 114 0.11 13.93 -11.83
N VAL A 115 0.62 13.57 -10.65
CA VAL A 115 1.50 14.43 -9.87
C VAL A 115 2.81 14.71 -10.60
N ALA A 116 3.47 13.69 -11.12
CA ALA A 116 4.78 13.87 -11.75
C ALA A 116 4.67 14.74 -13.00
N THR A 117 3.62 14.55 -13.80
CA THR A 117 3.29 15.40 -14.97
C THR A 117 3.04 16.85 -14.55
N GLU A 118 2.32 17.06 -13.45
CA GLU A 118 2.03 18.41 -12.94
C GLU A 118 3.27 19.09 -12.35
N VAL A 119 4.15 18.37 -11.64
CA VAL A 119 5.45 18.91 -11.17
C VAL A 119 6.28 19.36 -12.36
N GLU A 120 6.37 18.56 -13.41
CA GLU A 120 7.08 18.92 -14.64
C GLU A 120 6.48 20.16 -15.29
N ARG A 121 5.14 20.19 -15.45
CA ARG A 121 4.41 21.33 -16.02
C ARG A 121 4.67 22.63 -15.26
N LEU A 122 4.82 22.56 -13.94
CA LEU A 122 5.10 23.69 -13.06
C LEU A 122 6.60 24.05 -12.98
N GLY A 123 7.48 23.31 -13.66
CA GLY A 123 8.94 23.51 -13.61
C GLY A 123 9.56 23.18 -12.25
N GLY A 124 8.91 22.31 -11.47
CA GLY A 124 9.37 21.88 -10.16
C GLY A 124 10.53 20.87 -10.22
N PRO A 125 11.23 20.63 -9.10
CA PRO A 125 12.34 19.70 -9.05
C PRO A 125 11.87 18.25 -9.24
N LEU A 126 12.30 17.61 -10.34
CA LEU A 126 11.99 16.21 -10.66
C LEU A 126 12.84 15.21 -9.88
N ASP A 127 13.92 15.64 -9.20
CA ASP A 127 14.86 14.75 -8.48
C ASP A 127 14.17 13.85 -7.44
N GLY A 128 13.10 14.35 -6.81
CA GLY A 128 12.28 13.58 -5.87
C GLY A 128 11.34 12.56 -6.54
N TYR A 129 11.15 12.67 -7.84
CA TYR A 129 10.27 11.87 -8.71
C TYR A 129 11.05 11.06 -9.76
N GLY A 130 12.36 10.85 -9.55
CA GLY A 130 13.22 10.06 -10.42
C GLY A 130 14.13 10.87 -11.34
N GLY A 131 14.03 12.20 -11.38
CA GLY A 131 14.94 13.09 -12.12
C GLY A 131 14.77 13.07 -13.63
N PHE A 132 13.73 12.42 -14.15
CA PHE A 132 13.41 12.32 -15.58
C PHE A 132 12.01 12.85 -15.85
N SER A 133 11.74 13.24 -17.10
CA SER A 133 10.37 13.51 -17.55
C SER A 133 9.53 12.23 -17.43
N PRO A 134 8.34 12.29 -16.81
CA PRO A 134 7.38 11.18 -16.80
C PRO A 134 7.01 10.67 -18.20
N HIS A 135 7.24 11.47 -19.25
CA HIS A 135 6.88 11.16 -20.63
C HIS A 135 7.97 10.42 -21.41
N ASP A 136 9.19 10.29 -20.88
CA ASP A 136 10.33 9.66 -21.56
C ASP A 136 10.54 8.18 -21.17
N ARG A 137 9.73 7.64 -20.25
CA ARG A 137 9.83 6.28 -19.70
C ARG A 137 8.48 5.57 -19.80
N SER A 138 8.49 4.24 -19.78
CA SER A 138 7.24 3.52 -19.52
C SER A 138 6.78 3.80 -18.08
N HIS A 139 5.47 3.69 -17.84
CA HIS A 139 4.88 3.95 -16.52
C HIS A 139 5.62 3.11 -15.46
N GLY A 140 5.66 1.79 -15.62
CA GLY A 140 6.31 0.90 -14.66
C GLY A 140 7.80 1.19 -14.39
N GLU A 141 8.56 1.65 -15.38
CA GLU A 141 9.97 2.02 -15.16
C GLU A 141 10.10 3.28 -14.31
N GLY A 142 9.30 4.32 -14.58
CA GLY A 142 9.28 5.54 -13.77
C GLY A 142 8.86 5.26 -12.32
N PHE A 143 7.91 4.35 -12.11
CA PHE A 143 7.50 3.92 -10.78
C PHE A 143 8.64 3.24 -10.00
N LEU A 144 9.36 2.31 -10.65
CA LEU A 144 10.48 1.61 -10.02
C LEU A 144 11.67 2.55 -9.77
N ASP A 145 11.96 3.46 -10.69
CA ASP A 145 12.99 4.47 -10.52
C ASP A 145 12.69 5.39 -9.32
N LEU A 146 11.43 5.83 -9.15
CA LEU A 146 11.01 6.55 -7.95
C LEU A 146 11.31 5.73 -6.70
N VAL A 147 10.79 4.51 -6.63
CA VAL A 147 10.94 3.65 -5.44
C VAL A 147 12.42 3.43 -5.13
N ALA A 148 13.25 3.19 -6.13
CA ALA A 148 14.68 2.97 -5.98
C ALA A 148 15.44 4.20 -5.46
N ASN A 149 15.06 5.41 -5.88
CA ASN A 149 15.77 6.64 -5.55
C ASN A 149 15.21 7.38 -4.32
N ARG A 150 13.89 7.30 -4.12
CA ARG A 150 13.18 7.97 -3.02
C ARG A 150 13.26 7.15 -1.74
N PHE A 151 13.13 5.82 -1.81
CA PHE A 151 13.06 5.01 -0.60
C PHE A 151 14.45 4.70 -0.05
N ARG A 152 14.56 4.75 1.28
CA ARG A 152 15.81 4.70 2.04
C ARG A 152 15.67 3.78 3.25
N PRO A 153 16.78 3.23 3.76
CA PRO A 153 16.78 2.51 5.04
C PRO A 153 16.17 3.36 6.16
N GLY A 154 15.43 2.73 7.07
CA GLY A 154 14.81 3.44 8.20
C GLY A 154 13.62 4.34 7.84
N GLY A 155 13.00 4.16 6.67
CA GLY A 155 11.80 4.90 6.25
C GLY A 155 10.47 4.20 6.56
N LEU A 156 9.36 4.92 6.46
CA LEU A 156 8.00 4.40 6.56
C LEU A 156 7.27 4.62 5.24
N TYR A 157 6.90 3.54 4.56
CA TYR A 157 6.35 3.59 3.21
C TYR A 157 4.97 2.95 3.16
N LEU A 158 4.01 3.69 2.62
CA LEU A 158 2.65 3.24 2.41
C LEU A 158 2.42 3.13 0.90
N LEU A 159 2.01 1.96 0.42
CA LEU A 159 1.80 1.68 -1.00
C LEU A 159 0.36 1.25 -1.22
N ASP A 160 -0.30 1.84 -2.20
CA ASP A 160 -1.66 1.49 -2.59
C ASP A 160 -1.69 1.03 -4.06
N GLU A 161 -2.04 -0.24 -4.25
CA GLU A 161 -2.12 -0.95 -5.52
C GLU A 161 -0.93 -0.67 -6.46
N PRO A 162 0.32 -0.83 -5.99
CA PRO A 162 1.50 -0.51 -6.78
C PRO A 162 1.60 -1.36 -8.06
N GLU A 163 1.02 -2.56 -8.08
CA GLU A 163 0.98 -3.43 -9.25
C GLU A 163 0.17 -2.87 -10.43
N SER A 164 -0.73 -1.90 -10.21
CA SER A 164 -1.52 -1.32 -11.30
C SER A 164 -0.66 -0.61 -12.35
N ALA A 165 0.54 -0.16 -11.95
CA ALA A 165 1.54 0.42 -12.85
C ALA A 165 2.61 -0.57 -13.32
N LEU A 166 2.59 -1.83 -12.87
CA LEU A 166 3.71 -2.76 -13.01
C LEU A 166 3.33 -4.04 -13.76
N SER A 167 4.25 -4.54 -14.58
CA SER A 167 4.20 -5.93 -15.04
C SER A 167 4.54 -6.90 -13.89
N VAL A 168 4.41 -8.21 -14.13
CA VAL A 168 4.88 -9.24 -13.18
C VAL A 168 6.36 -9.07 -12.83
N HIS A 169 7.20 -8.76 -13.83
CA HIS A 169 8.62 -8.47 -13.60
C HIS A 169 8.80 -7.20 -12.76
N GLY A 170 7.98 -6.17 -12.98
CA GLY A 170 8.00 -4.97 -12.16
C GLY A 170 7.58 -5.24 -10.70
N CYS A 171 6.57 -6.09 -10.48
CA CYS A 171 6.20 -6.53 -9.14
C CYS A 171 7.34 -7.27 -8.44
N LEU A 172 8.09 -8.13 -9.14
CA LEU A 172 9.26 -8.80 -8.60
C LEU A 172 10.38 -7.82 -8.23
N ALA A 173 10.64 -6.82 -9.07
CA ALA A 173 11.62 -5.77 -8.79
C ALA A 173 11.22 -4.93 -7.56
N LEU A 174 9.93 -4.57 -7.44
CA LEU A 174 9.41 -3.89 -6.26
C LEU A 174 9.56 -4.76 -5.00
N LEU A 175 9.25 -6.05 -5.10
CA LEU A 175 9.40 -7.00 -4.00
C LEU A 175 10.84 -7.07 -3.49
N GLU A 176 11.83 -7.08 -4.39
CA GLU A 176 13.24 -7.02 -4.03
C GLU A 176 13.57 -5.77 -3.20
N VAL A 177 13.06 -4.60 -3.63
CA VAL A 177 13.27 -3.34 -2.89
C VAL A 177 12.63 -3.38 -1.51
N VAL A 178 11.39 -3.87 -1.40
CA VAL A 178 10.67 -4.02 -0.12
C VAL A 178 11.44 -4.93 0.84
N VAL A 179 11.91 -6.09 0.37
CA VAL A 179 12.69 -7.05 1.17
C VAL A 179 14.01 -6.42 1.64
N ARG A 180 14.74 -5.77 0.73
CA ARG A 180 16.03 -5.14 1.03
C ARG A 180 15.89 -4.03 2.07
N LEU A 181 14.93 -3.13 1.88
CA LEU A 181 14.75 -1.97 2.75
C LEU A 181 14.11 -2.32 4.09
N SER A 182 13.17 -3.27 4.12
CA SER A 182 12.62 -3.76 5.40
C SER A 182 13.68 -4.46 6.25
N GLY A 183 14.59 -5.22 5.63
CA GLY A 183 15.79 -5.76 6.29
C GLY A 183 16.78 -4.70 6.78
N ALA A 184 16.69 -3.48 6.24
CA ALA A 184 17.46 -2.30 6.65
C ALA A 184 16.67 -1.33 7.55
N GLY A 185 15.57 -1.80 8.14
CA GLY A 185 14.78 -1.07 9.14
C GLY A 185 13.75 -0.11 8.61
N ALA A 186 13.41 -0.19 7.32
CA ALA A 186 12.18 0.42 6.83
C ALA A 186 10.95 -0.39 7.27
N GLN A 187 9.79 0.26 7.34
CA GLN A 187 8.50 -0.38 7.51
C GLN A 187 7.63 -0.10 6.29
N PHE A 188 6.96 -1.14 5.79
CA PHE A 188 6.04 -1.06 4.66
C PHE A 188 4.62 -1.43 5.08
N ILE A 189 3.64 -0.67 4.60
CA ILE A 189 2.22 -0.99 4.69
C ILE A 189 1.66 -0.95 3.26
N VAL A 190 1.19 -2.08 2.75
CA VAL A 190 0.89 -2.25 1.33
C VAL A 190 -0.53 -2.76 1.15
N ALA A 191 -1.37 -2.04 0.41
CA ALA A 191 -2.60 -2.60 -0.16
C ALA A 191 -2.27 -3.18 -1.55
N THR A 192 -2.62 -4.44 -1.77
CA THR A 192 -2.31 -5.13 -3.03
C THR A 192 -3.28 -6.30 -3.29
N HIS A 193 -3.57 -6.49 -4.58
CA HIS A 193 -4.19 -7.66 -5.18
C HIS A 193 -3.15 -8.61 -5.79
N SER A 194 -1.88 -8.22 -5.87
CA SER A 194 -0.85 -9.00 -6.55
C SER A 194 -0.41 -10.23 -5.73
N PRO A 195 -0.62 -11.46 -6.25
CA PRO A 195 -0.06 -12.67 -5.64
C PRO A 195 1.47 -12.65 -5.59
N VAL A 196 2.13 -11.86 -6.44
CA VAL A 196 3.59 -11.70 -6.47
C VAL A 196 4.05 -10.87 -5.28
N LEU A 197 3.40 -9.74 -5.01
CA LEU A 197 3.76 -8.89 -3.87
C LEU A 197 3.42 -9.57 -2.53
N LEU A 198 2.27 -10.25 -2.46
CA LEU A 198 1.89 -11.04 -1.30
C LEU A 198 2.92 -12.12 -0.94
N ALA A 199 3.76 -12.56 -1.86
CA ALA A 199 4.83 -13.52 -1.57
C ALA A 199 5.98 -12.94 -0.71
N CYS A 200 5.91 -11.68 -0.27
CA CYS A 200 6.93 -11.04 0.55
C CYS A 200 7.28 -11.87 1.81
N PRO A 201 8.54 -12.31 1.96
CA PRO A 201 8.94 -13.16 3.07
C PRO A 201 8.73 -12.52 4.45
N GLY A 202 8.01 -13.22 5.33
CA GLY A 202 7.76 -12.78 6.70
C GLY A 202 6.87 -11.53 6.82
N ALA A 203 6.11 -11.19 5.78
CA ALA A 203 5.07 -10.18 5.87
C ALA A 203 3.91 -10.65 6.76
N LEU A 204 3.38 -9.73 7.56
CA LEU A 204 2.09 -9.88 8.20
C LEU A 204 1.01 -9.54 7.17
N ARG A 205 0.08 -10.46 6.91
CA ARG A 205 -0.94 -10.28 5.87
C ARG A 205 -2.33 -10.29 6.48
N TYR A 206 -3.17 -9.43 5.94
CA TYR A 206 -4.57 -9.34 6.26
C TYR A 206 -5.40 -9.45 5.00
N GLU A 207 -6.44 -10.28 5.05
CA GLU A 207 -7.50 -10.29 4.06
C GLU A 207 -8.65 -9.41 4.54
N THR A 208 -9.14 -8.58 3.63
CA THR A 208 -10.28 -7.69 3.82
C THR A 208 -11.44 -8.22 3.00
N GLY A 209 -12.63 -8.27 3.59
CA GLY A 209 -13.82 -8.82 2.92
C GLY A 209 -15.10 -8.51 3.67
N GLU A 210 -16.15 -9.27 3.39
CA GLU A 210 -17.47 -9.10 4.01
C GLU A 210 -17.44 -9.27 5.54
N ASP A 211 -16.56 -10.15 6.04
CA ASP A 211 -16.39 -10.42 7.48
C ASP A 211 -15.43 -9.45 8.20
N GLY A 212 -14.95 -8.41 7.50
CA GLY A 212 -14.03 -7.42 8.07
C GLY A 212 -12.57 -7.65 7.68
N ILE A 213 -11.67 -7.69 8.67
CA ILE A 213 -10.23 -7.89 8.47
C ILE A 213 -9.79 -9.12 9.27
N ALA A 214 -9.13 -10.07 8.62
CA ALA A 214 -8.59 -11.26 9.28
C ALA A 214 -7.14 -11.52 8.82
N PRO A 215 -6.27 -12.04 9.71
CA PRO A 215 -4.94 -12.48 9.29
C PRO A 215 -5.06 -13.67 8.34
N VAL A 216 -4.18 -13.74 7.34
CA VAL A 216 -4.22 -14.79 6.33
C VAL A 216 -2.81 -15.28 5.97
N ASP A 217 -2.66 -16.58 5.72
CA ASP A 217 -1.43 -17.13 5.16
C ASP A 217 -1.36 -16.89 3.66
N TYR A 218 -0.15 -16.93 3.10
CA TYR A 218 0.05 -16.65 1.66
C TYR A 218 -0.79 -17.56 0.76
N ASP A 219 -0.76 -18.86 1.02
CA ASP A 219 -1.42 -19.85 0.16
C ASP A 219 -2.95 -19.80 0.23
N ASP A 220 -3.48 -19.18 1.28
CA ASP A 220 -4.91 -19.04 1.55
C ASP A 220 -5.47 -17.67 1.16
N ALA A 221 -4.62 -16.69 0.87
CA ALA A 221 -5.08 -15.37 0.43
C ALA A 221 -5.89 -15.49 -0.88
N GLY A 222 -7.04 -14.82 -0.93
CA GLY A 222 -8.00 -14.83 -2.03
C GLY A 222 -7.35 -14.64 -3.40
N PRO A 223 -6.56 -13.56 -3.63
CA PRO A 223 -5.89 -13.37 -4.91
C PRO A 223 -4.92 -14.49 -5.30
N VAL A 224 -4.26 -15.10 -4.31
CA VAL A 224 -3.33 -16.22 -4.51
C VAL A 224 -4.10 -17.48 -4.90
N ARG A 225 -5.14 -17.85 -4.15
CA ARG A 225 -6.00 -19.00 -4.48
C ARG A 225 -6.64 -18.85 -5.86
N LEU A 226 -7.20 -17.67 -6.15
CA LEU A 226 -7.85 -17.39 -7.42
C LEU A 226 -6.88 -17.54 -8.59
N THR A 227 -5.71 -16.89 -8.49
CA THR A 227 -4.69 -16.93 -9.55
C THR A 227 -4.14 -18.34 -9.72
N ARG A 228 -3.86 -19.06 -8.62
CA ARG A 228 -3.42 -20.45 -8.66
C ARG A 228 -4.45 -21.35 -9.34
N GLY A 229 -5.72 -21.22 -8.97
CA GLY A 229 -6.82 -21.97 -9.56
C GLY A 229 -6.94 -21.72 -11.06
N PHE A 230 -6.95 -20.45 -11.47
CA PHE A 230 -7.00 -20.07 -12.88
C PHE A 230 -5.83 -20.63 -13.68
N LEU A 231 -4.60 -20.52 -13.16
CA LEU A 231 -3.40 -21.04 -13.84
C LEU A 231 -3.36 -22.58 -13.91
N ALA A 232 -4.01 -23.28 -12.97
CA ALA A 232 -4.07 -24.73 -12.97
C ALA A 232 -5.02 -25.28 -14.04
N ASP A 233 -6.17 -24.62 -14.25
CA ASP A 233 -7.12 -24.98 -15.31
C ASP A 233 -7.88 -23.76 -15.85
N PRO A 234 -7.31 -23.02 -16.82
CA PRO A 234 -7.98 -21.85 -17.39
C PRO A 234 -9.29 -22.21 -18.12
N GLN A 235 -9.40 -23.43 -18.67
CA GLN A 235 -10.55 -23.81 -19.48
C GLN A 235 -11.79 -24.03 -18.62
N GLN A 236 -11.64 -24.62 -17.44
CA GLN A 236 -12.75 -24.74 -16.48
C GLN A 236 -13.29 -23.37 -16.08
N PHE A 237 -12.42 -22.40 -15.78
CA PHE A 237 -12.83 -21.03 -15.45
C PHE A 237 -13.55 -20.36 -16.62
N LEU A 238 -13.00 -20.45 -17.83
CA LEU A 238 -13.62 -19.89 -19.04
C LEU A 238 -14.95 -20.56 -19.35
N HIS A 239 -15.08 -21.88 -19.14
CA HIS A 239 -16.33 -22.58 -19.32
C HIS A 239 -17.41 -22.03 -18.40
N HIS A 240 -17.14 -21.90 -17.09
CA HIS A 240 -18.11 -21.33 -16.16
C HIS A 240 -18.44 -19.86 -16.46
N LEU A 241 -17.46 -19.06 -16.88
CA LEU A 241 -17.66 -17.64 -17.19
C LEU A 241 -18.46 -17.42 -18.48
N LEU A 242 -18.30 -18.30 -19.46
CA LEU A 242 -18.92 -18.21 -20.79
C LEU A 242 -20.14 -19.13 -20.94
N ALA A 243 -20.47 -19.94 -19.94
CA ALA A 243 -21.66 -20.80 -19.91
C ALA A 243 -22.94 -20.03 -19.51
N ASP A 244 -22.85 -18.74 -19.21
CA ASP A 244 -23.99 -17.83 -19.15
C ASP A 244 -24.30 -17.26 -20.55
N ASP A 245 -24.84 -18.15 -21.39
CA ASP A 245 -25.94 -17.97 -22.37
C ASP A 245 -26.52 -19.35 -22.75
#